data_AF-A0A0N0M0X1-F1
#
_entry.id   AF-A0A0N0M0X1-F1
#
_cell.length_a   1.000
_cell.length_b   1.000
_cell.length_c   1.000
_cell.angle_alpha   90.00
_cell.angle_beta   90.00
_cell.angle_gamma   90.00
#
_symmetry.space_group_name_H-M   'P 1'
#
loop_
_entity.id
_entity.type
_entity.pdbx_description
1 polymer ?
#
loop_
_entity_poly.entity_id
_entity_poly.type
_entity_poly.pdbx_seq_one_letter_code
_entity_poly.pdbx_strand_id
1 'polypeptide(L)'
;MPFTDYSQVVKIMSRRTGCRDKAQSLIQEAIARLLKQGKRQSSNPEKQVNRALILKTANNLFVDLYRREKICQFTPLPDEESSIYELPHLDPETTLIAQQELAQLEKCIASLPEKCREAFILYKFKCLSQTQIAEHMQISQSMVEKHLLKAMSRCREILLKE
;
A
#
# COMPACT_ATOMS: atom_id res chain seq x y z
N MET A 1 1.27 23.06 19.27
CA MET A 1 1.79 22.12 18.25
C MET A 1 0.72 21.06 18.02
N PRO A 2 0.05 21.00 16.86
CA PRO A 2 -1.05 20.05 16.69
C PRO A 2 -0.46 18.66 16.42
N PHE A 3 -0.37 17.84 17.45
CA PHE A 3 -0.21 16.39 17.31
C PHE A 3 -1.54 15.83 16.79
N THR A 4 -1.79 16.02 15.50
CA THR A 4 -2.96 15.48 14.81
C THR A 4 -2.95 13.97 14.95
N ASP A 5 -4.05 13.38 15.40
CA ASP A 5 -4.20 11.95 15.59
C ASP A 5 -3.91 11.17 14.28
N TYR A 6 -2.71 10.55 14.23
CA TYR A 6 -2.24 9.69 13.15
C TYR A 6 -2.43 8.20 13.46
N SER A 7 -3.13 7.86 14.55
CA SER A 7 -3.40 6.46 14.94
C SER A 7 -4.03 5.65 13.80
N GLN A 8 -4.94 6.28 13.04
CA GLN A 8 -5.57 5.67 11.87
C GLN A 8 -4.55 5.36 10.76
N VAL A 9 -3.60 6.26 10.52
CA VAL A 9 -2.55 6.07 9.49
C VAL A 9 -1.60 4.94 9.90
N VAL A 10 -1.22 4.90 11.19
CA VAL A 10 -0.40 3.82 11.77
C VAL A 10 -1.12 2.49 11.68
N LYS A 11 -2.41 2.42 12.02
CA LYS A 11 -3.22 1.21 11.93
C LYS A 11 -3.34 0.68 10.50
N ILE A 12 -3.54 1.57 9.52
CA ILE A 12 -3.58 1.20 8.10
C ILE A 12 -2.22 0.65 7.67
N MET A 13 -1.13 1.31 8.06
CA MET A 13 0.21 0.91 7.67
C MET A 13 0.68 -0.37 8.39
N SER A 14 0.26 -0.60 9.64
CA SER A 14 0.62 -1.80 10.42
C SER A 14 -0.03 -3.06 9.87
N ARG A 15 -1.26 -2.98 9.35
CA ARG A 15 -1.89 -4.07 8.59
C ARG A 15 -1.08 -4.46 7.35
N ARG A 16 -0.28 -3.52 6.83
CA ARG A 16 0.47 -3.68 5.58
C ARG A 16 1.93 -4.09 5.81
N THR A 17 2.56 -3.62 6.88
CA THR A 17 3.92 -4.01 7.28
C THR A 17 3.96 -5.28 8.13
N GLY A 18 2.82 -5.74 8.64
CA GLY A 18 2.76 -6.83 9.63
C GLY A 18 3.33 -6.47 11.01
N CYS A 19 3.79 -5.22 11.21
CA CYS A 19 4.46 -4.78 12.43
C CYS A 19 4.18 -3.31 12.71
N ARG A 20 3.65 -3.02 13.91
CA ARG A 20 3.27 -1.66 14.33
C ARG A 20 4.48 -0.73 14.41
N ASP A 21 5.61 -1.20 14.90
CA ASP A 21 6.81 -0.36 15.05
C ASP A 21 7.39 0.04 13.69
N LYS A 22 7.50 -0.92 12.76
CA LYS A 22 7.89 -0.63 11.37
C LYS A 22 6.95 0.38 10.71
N ALA A 23 5.63 0.23 10.93
CA ALA A 23 4.65 1.18 10.41
C ALA A 23 4.82 2.59 10.99
N GLN A 24 5.07 2.70 12.30
CA GLN A 24 5.30 3.97 12.96
C GLN A 24 6.57 4.67 12.44
N SER A 25 7.68 3.95 12.31
CA SER A 25 8.92 4.50 11.75
C SER A 25 8.73 5.01 10.32
N LEU A 26 8.01 4.26 9.47
CA LEU A 26 7.72 4.66 8.09
C LEU A 26 6.86 5.93 8.01
N ILE A 27 5.89 6.06 8.91
CA ILE A 27 5.03 7.24 8.97
C ILE A 27 5.80 8.46 9.47
N GLN A 28 6.64 8.30 10.48
CA GLN A 28 7.49 9.38 10.98
C GLN A 28 8.45 9.88 9.89
N GLU A 29 9.11 8.97 9.17
CA GLU A 29 9.96 9.29 8.03
C GLU A 29 9.18 9.98 6.90
N ALA A 30 7.96 9.49 6.59
CA ALA A 30 7.09 10.12 5.59
C ALA A 30 6.71 11.56 5.96
N ILE A 31 6.33 11.80 7.21
CA ILE A 31 6.00 13.15 7.72
C ILE A 31 7.25 14.04 7.66
N ALA A 32 8.40 13.56 8.10
CA ALA A 32 9.65 14.32 8.08
C ALA A 32 10.02 14.78 6.66
N ARG A 33 9.88 13.90 5.66
CA ARG A 33 10.09 14.23 4.24
C ARG A 33 9.11 15.29 3.74
N LEU A 34 7.83 15.13 4.05
CA LEU A 34 6.79 16.08 3.63
C LEU A 34 6.97 17.46 4.25
N LEU A 35 7.33 17.54 5.54
CA LEU A 35 7.62 18.81 6.21
C LEU A 35 8.87 19.49 5.62
N LYS A 36 9.92 18.71 5.31
CA LYS A 36 11.14 19.24 4.67
C LYS A 36 10.86 19.76 3.26
N GLN A 37 9.96 19.12 2.52
CA GLN A 37 9.53 19.56 1.19
C GLN A 37 8.62 20.81 1.27
N GLY A 38 7.65 20.83 2.18
CA GLY A 38 6.75 21.97 2.40
C GLY A 38 7.51 23.24 2.79
N LYS A 39 8.55 23.13 3.63
CA LYS A 39 9.44 24.25 4.00
C LYS A 39 10.15 24.90 2.82
N ARG A 40 10.35 24.17 1.71
CA ARG A 40 10.98 24.69 0.49
C ARG A 40 9.98 25.39 -0.44
N GLN A 41 8.69 25.11 -0.29
CA GLN A 41 7.66 25.51 -1.26
C GLN A 41 6.68 26.55 -0.71
N SER A 42 6.57 26.72 0.61
CA SER A 42 5.63 27.67 1.19
C SER A 42 5.98 28.08 2.62
N SER A 43 5.45 29.22 3.05
CA SER A 43 5.60 29.77 4.40
C SER A 43 4.83 29.01 5.47
N ASN A 44 3.92 28.09 5.10
CA ASN A 44 3.11 27.32 6.04
C ASN A 44 3.09 25.80 5.73
N PRO A 45 4.16 25.07 6.06
CA PRO A 45 4.36 23.67 5.66
C PRO A 45 3.36 22.68 6.28
N GLU A 46 2.84 22.97 7.49
CA GLU A 46 1.94 22.07 8.21
C GLU A 46 0.58 21.90 7.54
N LYS A 47 0.09 22.93 6.82
CA LYS A 47 -1.19 22.88 6.10
C LYS A 47 -1.15 22.00 4.83
N GLN A 48 0.04 21.67 4.33
CA GLN A 48 0.18 20.82 3.13
C GLN A 48 0.25 19.33 3.47
N VAL A 49 0.49 18.98 4.73
CA VAL A 49 0.63 17.58 5.14
C VAL A 49 -0.77 17.00 5.43
N ASN A 50 -1.35 16.32 4.42
CA ASN A 50 -2.61 15.57 4.57
C ASN A 50 -2.32 14.06 4.73
N ARG A 51 -3.19 13.34 5.46
CA ARG A 51 -3.21 11.88 5.64
C ARG A 51 -2.99 11.11 4.33
N ALA A 52 -3.62 11.53 3.24
CA ALA A 52 -3.46 10.88 1.93
C ALA A 52 -2.01 10.94 1.42
N LEU A 53 -1.33 12.08 1.62
CA LEU A 53 0.07 12.25 1.23
C LEU A 53 1.01 11.47 2.15
N ILE A 54 0.74 11.43 3.46
CA ILE A 54 1.51 10.62 4.41
C ILE A 54 1.43 9.14 4.01
N LEU A 55 0.23 8.61 3.78
CA LEU A 55 0.03 7.22 3.35
C LEU A 55 0.71 6.93 2.02
N LYS A 56 0.66 7.86 1.06
CA LYS A 56 1.35 7.70 -0.24
C LYS A 56 2.87 7.61 -0.04
N THR A 57 3.45 8.53 0.72
CA THR A 57 4.90 8.57 0.96
C THR A 57 5.36 7.37 1.79
N ALA A 58 4.63 7.00 2.85
CA ALA A 58 4.92 5.83 3.67
C ALA A 58 4.83 4.52 2.88
N ASN A 59 3.86 4.40 1.96
CA ASN A 59 3.77 3.25 1.06
C ASN A 59 4.94 3.17 0.09
N ASN A 60 5.38 4.30 -0.47
CA ASN A 60 6.55 4.31 -1.34
C ASN A 60 7.79 3.87 -0.57
N LEU A 61 8.00 4.40 0.63
CA LEU A 61 9.09 3.98 1.52
C LEU A 61 9.06 2.49 1.82
N PHE A 62 7.88 1.95 2.14
CA PHE A 62 7.72 0.52 2.39
C PHE A 62 8.04 -0.33 1.16
N VAL A 63 7.53 0.06 -0.01
CA VAL A 63 7.82 -0.64 -1.27
C VAL A 63 9.31 -0.58 -1.60
N ASP A 64 9.97 0.56 -1.37
CA ASP A 64 11.41 0.70 -1.58
C ASP A 64 12.22 -0.19 -0.63
N LEU A 65 11.84 -0.26 0.65
CA LEU A 65 12.48 -1.16 1.62
C LEU A 65 12.26 -2.62 1.23
N TYR A 66 11.02 -3.02 0.91
CA TYR A 66 10.69 -4.37 0.51
C TYR A 66 11.43 -4.80 -0.78
N ARG A 67 11.55 -3.88 -1.75
CA ARG A 67 12.35 -4.12 -2.95
C ARG A 67 13.83 -4.30 -2.62
N ARG A 68 14.40 -3.47 -1.73
CA ARG A 68 15.80 -3.63 -1.31
C ARG A 68 16.02 -4.97 -0.61
N GLU A 69 15.12 -5.37 0.27
CA GLU A 69 15.16 -6.68 0.93
C GLU A 69 15.10 -7.82 -0.10
N LYS A 70 14.18 -7.76 -1.09
CA LYS A 70 14.08 -8.76 -2.16
C LYS A 70 15.25 -8.78 -3.14
N ILE A 71 15.80 -7.62 -3.48
CA ILE A 71 16.95 -7.51 -4.39
C ILE A 71 18.22 -8.01 -3.68
N CYS A 72 18.39 -7.75 -2.38
CA CYS A 72 19.45 -8.36 -1.57
C CYS A 72 19.24 -9.87 -1.32
N GLN A 73 18.01 -10.38 -1.44
CA GLN A 73 17.68 -11.81 -1.35
C GLN A 73 17.82 -12.57 -2.68
N PHE A 74 18.38 -12.00 -3.74
CA PHE A 74 18.73 -12.76 -4.96
C PHE A 74 20.00 -13.61 -4.80
N THR A 75 20.20 -14.16 -3.60
CA THR A 75 21.08 -15.28 -3.29
C THR A 75 20.13 -16.41 -2.91
N PRO A 76 20.12 -17.57 -3.60
CA PRO A 76 19.15 -18.61 -3.30
C PRO A 76 19.50 -19.20 -1.94
N LEU A 77 18.67 -18.94 -0.94
CA LEU A 77 18.68 -19.64 0.34
C LEU A 77 17.25 -20.08 0.67
N PRO A 78 17.14 -21.22 1.37
CA PRO A 78 16.08 -22.22 1.21
C PRO A 78 14.80 -21.82 1.94
N ASP A 79 13.76 -22.62 1.72
CA ASP A 79 12.50 -22.62 2.47
C ASP A 79 12.74 -22.45 3.99
N GLU A 80 12.69 -21.22 4.49
CA GLU A 80 12.71 -20.94 5.92
C GLU A 80 11.36 -20.37 6.36
N GLU A 81 10.62 -21.29 6.98
CA GLU A 81 9.66 -21.12 8.06
C GLU A 81 8.89 -19.80 8.10
N SER A 82 7.61 -19.94 7.79
CA SER A 82 6.55 -19.03 8.19
C SER A 82 6.67 -18.75 9.69
N SER A 83 7.31 -17.63 10.04
CA SER A 83 7.23 -17.06 11.37
C SER A 83 5.76 -16.76 11.62
N ILE A 84 5.13 -17.60 12.43
CA ILE A 84 3.79 -17.41 12.97
C ILE A 84 3.89 -16.16 13.85
N TYR A 85 3.74 -15.00 13.23
CA TYR A 85 3.42 -13.80 13.98
C TYR A 85 2.14 -14.11 14.74
N GLU A 86 2.21 -14.09 16.07
CA GLU A 86 1.02 -14.08 16.93
C GLU A 86 0.12 -12.96 16.42
N LEU A 87 -0.91 -13.35 15.66
CA LEU A 87 -1.97 -12.44 15.28
C LEU A 87 -2.57 -11.97 16.61
N PRO A 88 -2.61 -10.66 16.89
CA PRO A 88 -3.33 -10.19 18.07
C PRO A 88 -4.71 -10.83 18.04
N HIS A 89 -5.20 -11.35 19.17
CA HIS A 89 -6.56 -11.92 19.23
C HIS A 89 -7.53 -10.86 18.68
N LEU A 90 -7.96 -11.03 17.43
CA LEU A 90 -8.98 -10.18 16.82
C LEU A 90 -10.30 -10.65 17.43
N ASP A 91 -11.06 -9.72 17.99
CA ASP A 91 -12.41 -9.99 18.45
C ASP A 91 -13.21 -10.67 17.32
N PRO A 92 -14.12 -11.62 17.63
CA PRO A 92 -14.84 -12.40 16.62
C PRO A 92 -15.60 -11.51 15.62
N GLU A 93 -16.14 -10.38 16.09
CA GLU A 93 -16.77 -9.36 15.25
C GLU A 93 -15.78 -8.73 14.26
N THR A 94 -14.58 -8.37 14.73
CA THR A 94 -13.54 -7.81 13.85
C THR A 94 -13.02 -8.81 12.84
N THR A 95 -12.99 -10.09 13.19
CA THR A 95 -12.62 -11.19 12.29
C THR A 95 -13.67 -11.37 11.20
N LEU A 96 -14.95 -11.35 11.58
CA LEU A 96 -16.07 -11.48 10.63
C LEU A 96 -16.10 -10.32 9.64
N ILE A 97 -15.93 -9.08 10.12
CA ILE A 97 -15.85 -7.88 9.25
C ILE A 97 -14.67 -8.01 8.29
N ALA A 98 -13.49 -8.42 8.77
CA ALA A 98 -12.33 -8.59 7.91
C ALA A 98 -12.53 -9.67 6.83
N GLN A 99 -13.21 -10.77 7.16
CA GLN A 99 -13.57 -11.81 6.19
C GLN A 99 -14.55 -11.31 5.13
N GLN A 100 -15.53 -10.49 5.53
CA GLN A 100 -16.48 -9.86 4.60
C GLN A 100 -15.78 -8.87 3.67
N GLU A 101 -14.92 -8.00 4.20
CA GLU A 101 -14.10 -7.07 3.42
C GLU A 101 -13.21 -7.81 2.41
N LEU A 102 -12.59 -8.93 2.83
CA LEU A 102 -11.80 -9.78 1.93
C LEU A 102 -12.65 -10.40 0.82
N ALA A 103 -13.81 -10.97 1.16
CA ALA A 103 -14.71 -11.57 0.16
C ALA A 103 -15.22 -10.54 -0.85
N GLN A 104 -15.49 -9.31 -0.42
CA GLN A 104 -15.86 -8.21 -1.33
C GLN A 104 -14.70 -7.82 -2.24
N LEU A 105 -13.48 -7.75 -1.71
CA LEU A 105 -12.28 -7.46 -2.48
C LEU A 105 -12.01 -8.54 -3.53
N GLU A 106 -12.15 -9.82 -3.19
CA GLU A 106 -12.00 -10.94 -4.10
C GLU A 106 -13.01 -10.88 -5.26
N LYS A 107 -14.29 -10.68 -4.94
CA LYS A 107 -15.35 -10.48 -5.95
C LYS A 107 -15.04 -9.32 -6.87
N CYS A 108 -14.54 -8.23 -6.31
CA CYS A 108 -14.15 -7.09 -7.11
C CYS A 108 -13.01 -7.43 -8.08
N ILE A 109 -11.92 -8.02 -7.58
CA ILE A 109 -10.76 -8.40 -8.41
C ILE A 109 -11.19 -9.38 -9.50
N ALA A 110 -12.09 -10.32 -9.21
CA ALA A 110 -12.64 -11.26 -10.18
C ALA A 110 -13.46 -10.56 -11.28
N SER A 111 -14.14 -9.46 -10.96
CA SER A 111 -14.94 -8.67 -11.92
C SER A 111 -14.12 -7.79 -12.86
N LEU A 112 -12.80 -7.64 -12.61
CA LEU A 112 -11.93 -6.82 -13.44
C LEU A 112 -11.65 -7.49 -14.80
N PRO A 113 -11.59 -6.71 -15.89
CA PRO A 113 -11.06 -7.19 -17.16
C PRO A 113 -9.64 -7.74 -16.98
N GLU A 114 -9.30 -8.81 -17.70
CA GLU A 114 -8.08 -9.60 -17.48
C GLU A 114 -6.80 -8.74 -17.41
N LYS A 115 -6.59 -7.84 -18.36
CA LYS A 115 -5.42 -6.93 -18.36
C LYS A 115 -5.41 -5.91 -17.23
N CYS A 116 -6.58 -5.48 -16.76
CA CYS A 116 -6.69 -4.59 -15.60
C CYS A 116 -6.40 -5.36 -14.31
N ARG A 117 -6.88 -6.61 -14.21
CA ARG A 117 -6.61 -7.52 -13.10
C ARG A 117 -5.11 -7.84 -13.00
N GLU A 118 -4.48 -8.19 -14.11
CA GLU A 118 -3.05 -8.49 -14.21
C GLU A 118 -2.21 -7.28 -13.72
N ALA A 119 -2.43 -6.10 -14.30
CA ALA A 119 -1.73 -4.88 -13.88
C ALA A 119 -1.95 -4.54 -12.40
N PHE A 120 -3.18 -4.70 -11.91
CA PHE A 120 -3.52 -4.47 -10.51
C PHE A 120 -2.80 -5.44 -9.57
N ILE A 121 -2.73 -6.72 -9.94
CA ILE A 121 -2.04 -7.75 -9.14
C ILE A 121 -0.55 -7.47 -9.06
N LEU A 122 0.09 -7.20 -10.19
CA LEU A 122 1.52 -6.88 -10.25
C LEU A 122 1.86 -5.63 -9.44
N TYR A 123 0.99 -4.63 -9.47
CA TYR A 123 1.16 -3.40 -8.71
C TYR A 123 0.94 -3.58 -7.20
N LYS A 124 -0.15 -4.25 -6.81
CA LYS A 124 -0.57 -4.33 -5.40
C LYS A 124 0.09 -5.46 -4.61
N PHE A 125 0.27 -6.63 -5.23
CA PHE A 125 0.76 -7.83 -4.53
C PHE A 125 2.22 -8.15 -4.86
N LYS A 126 2.69 -7.81 -6.06
CA LYS A 126 4.11 -7.97 -6.44
C LYS A 126 4.93 -6.69 -6.27
N CYS A 127 4.29 -5.58 -5.91
CA CYS A 127 4.91 -4.28 -5.66
C CYS A 127 5.80 -3.78 -6.81
N LEU A 128 5.49 -4.15 -8.05
CA LEU A 128 6.22 -3.70 -9.24
C LEU A 128 5.92 -2.23 -9.55
N SER A 129 6.89 -1.49 -10.09
CA SER A 129 6.65 -0.13 -10.59
C SER A 129 5.84 -0.18 -11.89
N GLN A 130 5.21 0.93 -12.27
CA GLN A 130 4.52 1.01 -13.56
C GLN A 130 5.46 0.73 -14.73
N THR A 131 6.74 1.09 -14.60
CA THR A 131 7.78 0.79 -15.61
C THR A 131 8.04 -0.71 -15.74
N GLN A 132 8.19 -1.42 -14.61
CA GLN A 132 8.40 -2.87 -14.59
C GLN A 132 7.15 -3.62 -15.06
N ILE A 133 5.96 -3.13 -14.73
CA ILE A 133 4.70 -3.71 -15.21
C ILE A 133 4.58 -3.52 -16.73
N ALA A 134 4.98 -2.36 -17.25
CA ALA A 134 4.99 -2.08 -18.68
C ALA A 134 5.91 -3.05 -19.43
N GLU A 135 7.11 -3.27 -18.90
CA GLU A 135 8.07 -4.26 -19.42
C GLU A 135 7.51 -5.70 -19.33
N HIS A 136 6.98 -6.09 -18.17
CA HIS A 136 6.41 -7.43 -17.94
C HIS A 136 5.22 -7.73 -18.84
N MET A 137 4.32 -6.77 -19.03
CA MET A 137 3.11 -6.93 -19.83
C MET A 137 3.32 -6.58 -21.32
N GLN A 138 4.52 -6.12 -21.70
CA GLN A 138 4.86 -5.65 -23.04
C GLN A 138 3.92 -4.56 -23.57
N ILE A 139 3.59 -3.59 -22.72
CA ILE A 139 2.72 -2.44 -23.06
C ILE A 139 3.38 -1.13 -22.66
N SER A 140 2.83 0.01 -23.07
CA SER A 140 3.35 1.31 -22.65
C SER A 140 3.00 1.62 -21.18
N GLN A 141 3.84 2.42 -20.51
CA GLN A 141 3.57 2.90 -19.15
C GLN A 141 2.21 3.63 -19.05
N SER A 142 1.86 4.41 -20.08
CA SER A 142 0.54 5.07 -20.15
C SER A 142 -0.61 4.06 -20.20
N MET A 143 -0.42 2.91 -20.86
CA MET A 143 -1.42 1.85 -20.89
C MET A 143 -1.54 1.14 -19.54
N VAL A 144 -0.41 0.91 -18.84
CA VAL A 144 -0.42 0.43 -17.44
C VAL A 144 -1.20 1.38 -16.55
N GLU A 145 -0.95 2.68 -16.64
CA GLU A 145 -1.67 3.69 -15.87
C GLU A 145 -3.18 3.64 -16.13
N LYS A 146 -3.60 3.55 -17.40
CA LYS A 146 -5.02 3.39 -17.77
C LYS A 146 -5.62 2.11 -17.18
N HIS A 147 -4.91 0.99 -17.23
CA HIS A 147 -5.37 -0.27 -16.64
C HIS A 147 -5.50 -0.18 -15.12
N LEU A 148 -4.54 0.44 -14.44
CA LEU A 148 -4.59 0.66 -12.99
C LEU A 148 -5.73 1.61 -12.59
N LEU A 149 -5.93 2.72 -13.31
CA LEU A 149 -7.03 3.63 -13.07
C LEU A 149 -8.38 2.93 -13.22
N LYS A 150 -8.56 2.15 -14.29
CA LYS A 150 -9.78 1.37 -14.50
C LYS A 150 -10.01 0.35 -13.40
N ALA A 151 -8.96 -0.36 -12.98
CA ALA A 151 -9.03 -1.31 -11.88
C ALA A 151 -9.42 -0.63 -10.57
N MET A 152 -8.76 0.48 -10.20
CA MET A 152 -9.04 1.21 -8.97
C MET A 152 -10.44 1.83 -8.96
N SER A 153 -10.91 2.36 -10.09
CA SER A 153 -12.27 2.90 -10.20
C SER A 153 -13.31 1.81 -9.94
N ARG A 154 -13.11 0.63 -10.54
CA ARG A 154 -14.03 -0.48 -10.37
C ARG A 154 -14.02 -1.03 -8.93
N CYS A 155 -12.85 -1.12 -8.32
CA CYS A 155 -12.73 -1.44 -6.89
C CYS A 155 -13.46 -0.44 -6.01
N ARG A 156 -13.35 0.85 -6.32
CA ARG A 156 -14.03 1.88 -5.56
C ARG A 156 -15.55 1.81 -5.70
N GLU A 157 -16.07 1.54 -6.90
CA GLU A 157 -17.52 1.40 -7.14
C GLU A 157 -18.14 0.24 -6.36
N ILE A 158 -17.42 -0.88 -6.25
CA ILE A 158 -17.92 -2.08 -5.58
C ILE A 158 -17.82 -1.93 -4.06
N LEU A 159 -16.74 -1.32 -3.56
CA LEU A 159 -16.51 -1.12 -2.13
C LEU A 159 -17.28 0.07 -1.52
N LEU A 160 -17.79 1.01 -2.35
CA LEU A 160 -18.63 2.14 -1.90
C LEU A 160 -20.13 1.91 -2.13
N LYS A 161 -20.52 0.78 -2.72
CA LYS A 161 -21.92 0.34 -2.77
C LYS A 161 -22.25 -0.37 -1.45
N GLU A 162 -22.32 0.39 -0.38
CA GLU A 162 -23.00 0.06 0.88
C GLU A 162 -23.87 1.25 1.31
#